data_AF-A0A1Q7SQ06-F1
#
_entry.id   AF-A0A1Q7SQ06-F1
#
_cell.length_a   1.000
_cell.length_b   1.000
_cell.length_c   1.000
_cell.angle_alpha   90.00
_cell.angle_beta   90.00
_cell.angle_gamma   90.00
#
_symmetry.space_group_name_H-M   'P 1'
#
loop_
_entity.id
_entity.type
_entity.pdbx_description
1 polymer ?
#
loop_
_entity_poly.entity_id
_entity_poly.type
_entity_poly.pdbx_seq_one_letter_code
_entity_poly.pdbx_strand_id
1 'polypeptide(L)'
;MGLAIEGVGLPAHFVVTAPVDGGDVVVDPFGGGREINRREAEAIVARAVGRPVKLTEAHFARATRSGIVARMLNNLKGVYAQRQEWGKALAVIDRLLVIQTGDAALLRERSAALVRLHRTMASRN
;
A
#
# COMPACT_ATOMS: atom_id res chain seq x y z
N MET A 1 12.87 -23.01 15.47
CA MET A 1 13.42 -21.94 14.62
C MET A 1 12.30 -21.46 13.72
N GLY A 2 11.97 -20.16 13.72
CA GLY A 2 10.90 -19.60 12.89
C GLY A 2 11.38 -19.33 11.46
N LEU A 3 10.46 -19.35 10.49
CA LEU A 3 10.75 -18.98 9.11
C LEU A 3 11.00 -17.46 9.01
N ALA A 4 12.07 -17.05 8.34
CA ALA A 4 12.35 -15.65 8.08
C ALA A 4 11.43 -15.12 6.97
N ILE A 5 10.28 -14.56 7.36
CA ILE A 5 9.27 -14.04 6.44
C ILE A 5 9.44 -12.54 6.29
N GLU A 6 9.58 -12.07 5.05
CA GLU A 6 9.73 -10.65 4.73
C GLU A 6 8.65 -10.18 3.75
N GLY A 7 8.19 -8.94 3.90
CA GLY A 7 7.16 -8.37 3.04
C GLY A 7 7.69 -8.00 1.65
N VAL A 8 6.83 -8.10 0.63
CA VAL A 8 7.11 -7.64 -0.73
C VAL A 8 5.93 -6.81 -1.23
N GLY A 9 6.22 -5.58 -1.65
CA GLY A 9 5.23 -4.60 -2.08
C GLY A 9 4.98 -4.67 -3.58
N LEU A 10 4.03 -5.50 -4.02
CA LEU A 10 3.57 -5.49 -5.40
C LEU A 10 2.67 -4.26 -5.68
N PRO A 11 2.53 -3.83 -6.95
CA PRO A 11 1.55 -2.81 -7.29
C PRO A 11 0.15 -3.28 -6.89
N ALA A 12 -0.57 -2.47 -6.10
CA ALA A 12 -1.89 -2.77 -5.56
C ALA A 12 -2.02 -4.04 -4.67
N HIS A 13 -1.03 -4.94 -4.62
CA HIS A 13 -1.06 -6.18 -3.81
C HIS A 13 0.11 -6.26 -2.82
N PHE A 14 0.03 -7.14 -1.82
CA PHE A 14 1.13 -7.38 -0.90
C PHE A 14 1.30 -8.87 -0.68
N VAL A 15 2.55 -9.33 -0.81
CA VAL A 15 2.92 -10.74 -0.66
C VAL A 15 4.07 -10.82 0.34
N VAL A 16 4.42 -12.03 0.73
CA VAL A 16 5.60 -12.27 1.56
C VAL A 16 6.57 -13.21 0.84
N THR A 17 7.84 -13.09 1.17
CA THR A 17 8.89 -13.98 0.69
C THR A 17 9.59 -14.64 1.87
N ALA A 18 10.02 -15.89 1.68
CA ALA A 18 10.78 -16.63 2.66
C ALA A 18 11.82 -17.55 2.00
N PRO A 19 13.00 -17.74 2.61
CA PRO A 19 13.98 -18.69 2.11
C PRO A 19 13.55 -20.13 2.42
N VAL A 20 13.43 -20.97 1.39
CA VAL A 20 13.10 -22.40 1.47
C VAL A 20 14.01 -23.15 0.50
N ASP A 21 14.69 -24.19 0.99
CA ASP A 21 15.55 -25.10 0.20
C ASP A 21 16.56 -24.40 -0.76
N GLY A 22 17.09 -23.25 -0.32
CA GLY A 22 18.08 -22.48 -1.08
C GLY A 22 17.49 -21.51 -2.12
N GLY A 23 16.17 -21.39 -2.19
CA GLY A 23 15.46 -20.39 -3.01
C GLY A 23 14.52 -19.51 -2.17
N ASP A 24 14.04 -18.41 -2.76
CA ASP A 24 12.98 -17.58 -2.17
C ASP A 24 11.63 -18.03 -2.73
N VAL A 25 10.70 -18.42 -1.85
CA VAL A 25 9.30 -18.68 -2.23
C VAL A 25 8.46 -17.43 -1.98
N VAL A 26 7.53 -17.14 -2.88
CA VAL A 26 6.60 -16.01 -2.75
C VAL A 26 5.23 -16.55 -2.36
N VAL A 27 4.67 -16.04 -1.27
CA VAL A 27 3.40 -16.49 -0.69
C VAL A 27 2.40 -15.35 -0.65
N ASP A 28 1.17 -15.63 -1.07
CA ASP A 28 0.06 -14.68 -0.98
C ASP A 28 -0.73 -14.88 0.33
N PRO A 29 -0.53 -14.03 1.35
CA PRO A 29 -1.24 -14.16 2.62
C PRO A 29 -2.75 -13.87 2.49
N PHE A 30 -3.18 -13.13 1.46
CA PHE A 30 -4.59 -12.84 1.22
C PHE A 30 -5.27 -13.88 0.33
N GLY A 31 -4.47 -14.69 -0.38
CA GLY A 31 -4.90 -15.83 -1.17
C GLY A 31 -4.92 -17.15 -0.39
N GLY A 32 -5.05 -17.11 0.94
CA GLY A 32 -5.06 -18.29 1.80
C GLY A 32 -3.67 -18.86 2.12
N GLY A 33 -2.60 -18.07 1.94
CA GLY A 33 -1.24 -18.50 2.25
C GLY A 33 -0.62 -19.43 1.18
N ARG A 34 -1.18 -19.43 -0.03
CA ARG A 34 -0.64 -20.22 -1.14
C ARG A 34 0.64 -19.61 -1.70
N GLU A 35 1.57 -20.46 -2.14
CA GLU A 35 2.69 -20.04 -2.97
C GLU A 35 2.18 -19.56 -4.32
N ILE A 36 2.82 -18.52 -4.86
CA ILE A 36 2.50 -17.95 -6.17
C ILE A 36 3.77 -17.76 -6.99
N ASN A 37 3.68 -18.05 -8.29
CA ASN A 37 4.74 -17.70 -9.24
C ASN A 37 4.54 -16.29 -9.84
N ARG A 38 5.52 -15.82 -10.62
CA ARG A 38 5.49 -14.49 -11.27
C ARG A 38 4.23 -14.26 -12.12
N ARG A 39 3.80 -15.25 -12.91
CA ARG A 39 2.62 -15.11 -13.79
C ARG A 39 1.35 -14.94 -12.97
N GLU A 40 1.24 -15.66 -11.85
CA GLU A 40 0.11 -15.54 -10.94
C GLU A 40 0.10 -14.19 -10.21
N ALA A 41 1.28 -13.72 -9.78
CA ALA A 41 1.44 -12.39 -9.21
C ALA A 41 1.03 -11.29 -10.22
N GLU A 42 1.47 -11.40 -11.48
CA GLU A 42 1.05 -10.51 -12.57
C GLU A 42 -0.47 -10.54 -12.77
N ALA A 43 -1.10 -11.72 -12.75
CA ALA A 43 -2.54 -11.86 -12.87
C ALA A 43 -3.29 -11.21 -11.69
N ILE A 44 -2.80 -11.36 -10.46
CA ILE A 44 -3.37 -10.72 -9.27
C ILE A 44 -3.29 -9.20 -9.41
N VAL A 45 -2.10 -8.68 -9.73
CA VAL A 45 -1.86 -7.25 -9.88
C VAL A 45 -2.68 -6.67 -11.03
N ALA A 46 -2.77 -7.38 -12.16
CA ALA A 46 -3.55 -6.95 -13.32
C ALA A 46 -5.04 -6.82 -12.98
N ARG A 47 -5.61 -7.76 -12.22
CA ARG A 47 -6.99 -7.67 -11.73
C ARG A 47 -7.19 -6.46 -10.80
N ALA A 48 -6.26 -6.21 -9.89
CA ALA A 48 -6.35 -5.11 -8.93
C ALA A 48 -6.22 -3.73 -9.60
N VAL A 49 -5.36 -3.60 -10.62
CA VAL A 49 -5.12 -2.33 -11.33
C VAL A 49 -6.09 -2.15 -12.52
N GLY A 50 -6.73 -3.22 -12.99
CA GLY A 50 -7.68 -3.17 -14.12
C GLY A 50 -7.01 -3.13 -15.50
N ARG A 51 -5.73 -3.54 -15.61
CA ARG A 51 -4.99 -3.61 -16.89
C ARG A 51 -3.86 -4.64 -16.83
N PRO A 52 -3.38 -5.18 -17.97
CA PRO A 52 -2.21 -6.06 -17.98
C PRO A 52 -0.99 -5.37 -17.36
N VAL A 53 -0.22 -6.14 -16.56
CA VAL A 53 0.99 -5.68 -15.88
C VAL A 53 2.08 -6.72 -16.07
N LYS A 54 3.29 -6.26 -16.38
CA LYS A 54 4.51 -7.06 -16.40
C LYS A 54 5.36 -6.68 -15.20
N LEU A 55 5.62 -7.63 -14.31
CA LEU A 55 6.42 -7.38 -13.11
C LEU A 55 7.90 -7.66 -13.42
N THR A 56 8.75 -6.74 -13.00
CA THR A 56 10.22 -6.89 -13.04
C THR A 56 10.74 -7.44 -11.71
N GLU A 57 12.02 -7.83 -11.63
CA GLU A 57 12.65 -8.26 -10.37
C GLU A 57 12.59 -7.18 -9.28
N ALA A 58 12.67 -5.90 -9.66
CA ALA A 58 12.56 -4.79 -8.70
C ALA A 58 11.21 -4.77 -7.95
N HIS A 59 10.14 -5.30 -8.54
CA HIS A 59 8.84 -5.41 -7.86
C HIS A 59 8.84 -6.48 -6.77
N PHE A 60 9.75 -7.45 -6.85
CA PHE A 60 9.90 -8.53 -5.87
C PHE A 60 10.95 -8.20 -4.79
N ALA A 61 11.50 -6.98 -4.79
CA ALA A 61 12.40 -6.53 -3.75
C ALA A 61 11.69 -6.52 -2.38
N ARG A 62 12.45 -6.91 -1.35
CA ARG A 62 11.98 -6.91 0.04
C ARG A 62 11.58 -5.49 0.43
N ALA A 63 10.38 -5.36 0.98
CA ALA A 63 9.84 -4.10 1.42
C ALA A 63 10.60 -3.60 2.66
N THR A 64 10.97 -2.33 2.65
CA THR A 64 11.51 -1.68 3.85
C THR A 64 10.42 -1.55 4.91
N ARG A 65 10.81 -1.46 6.18
CA ARG A 65 9.86 -1.22 7.28
C ARG A 65 9.05 0.06 7.07
N SER A 66 9.69 1.13 6.60
CA SER A 66 9.02 2.40 6.25
C SER A 66 8.06 2.23 5.07
N GLY A 67 8.41 1.43 4.06
CA GLY A 67 7.53 1.10 2.94
C GLY A 67 6.27 0.34 3.36
N ILE A 68 6.41 -0.63 4.28
CA ILE A 68 5.26 -1.34 4.86
C ILE A 68 4.35 -0.36 5.61
N VAL A 69 4.91 0.49 6.46
CA VAL A 69 4.14 1.51 7.20
C VAL A 69 3.44 2.47 6.23
N ALA A 70 4.14 2.98 5.21
CA ALA A 70 3.56 3.85 4.19
C ALA A 70 2.40 3.18 3.45
N ARG A 71 2.49 1.87 3.15
CA ARG A 71 1.39 1.12 2.56
C ARG A 71 0.18 1.05 3.49
N MET A 72 0.39 0.73 4.77
CA MET A 72 -0.70 0.67 5.75
C MET A 72 -1.36 2.04 5.95
N LEU A 73 -0.57 3.11 5.97
CA LEU A 73 -1.09 4.49 6.03
C LEU A 73 -1.88 4.84 4.76
N ASN A 74 -1.43 4.46 3.57
CA ASN A 74 -2.20 4.68 2.34
C ASN A 74 -3.55 3.95 2.34
N ASN A 75 -3.60 2.72 2.86
CA ASN A 75 -4.86 1.99 3.05
C ASN A 75 -5.79 2.74 4.00
N LEU A 76 -5.27 3.17 5.16
CA LEU A 76 -6.04 3.88 6.17
C LEU A 76 -6.54 5.25 5.67
N LYS A 77 -5.71 5.98 4.92
CA LYS A 77 -6.08 7.22 4.22
C LYS A 77 -7.29 6.98 3.32
N GLY A 78 -7.26 5.92 2.51
CA GLY A 78 -8.35 5.52 1.63
C GLY A 78 -9.65 5.25 2.38
N VAL A 79 -9.59 4.47 3.46
CA VAL A 79 -10.75 4.16 4.32
C VAL A 79 -11.37 5.44 4.91
N TYR A 80 -10.56 6.33 5.48
CA TYR A 80 -11.07 7.58 6.05
C TYR A 80 -11.63 8.53 4.98
N ALA A 81 -11.01 8.60 3.81
CA ALA A 81 -11.51 9.39 2.70
C ALA A 81 -12.86 8.88 2.17
N GLN A 82 -13.03 7.56 2.04
CA GLN A 82 -14.29 6.93 1.64
C GLN A 82 -15.41 7.21 2.64
N ARG A 83 -15.09 7.19 3.94
CA ARG A 83 -16.03 7.52 5.03
C ARG A 83 -16.23 9.02 5.23
N GLN A 84 -15.61 9.86 4.40
CA GLN A 84 -15.63 11.33 4.52
C GLN A 84 -15.12 11.85 5.88
N GLU A 85 -14.30 11.05 6.59
CA GLU A 85 -13.67 11.43 7.85
C GLU A 85 -12.40 12.27 7.57
N TRP A 86 -12.57 13.43 6.93
CA TRP A 86 -11.48 14.23 6.35
C TRP A 86 -10.42 14.67 7.37
N GLY A 87 -10.78 14.89 8.63
CA GLY A 87 -9.82 15.18 9.70
C GLY A 87 -8.85 14.02 9.95
N LYS A 88 -9.36 12.77 9.95
CA LYS A 88 -8.53 11.58 10.10
C LYS A 88 -7.70 11.31 8.85
N ALA A 89 -8.28 11.50 7.66
CA ALA A 89 -7.55 11.37 6.40
C ALA A 89 -6.37 12.36 6.32
N LEU A 90 -6.59 13.62 6.72
CA LEU A 90 -5.55 14.64 6.79
C LEU A 90 -4.41 14.25 7.74
N ALA A 91 -4.74 13.78 8.95
CA ALA A 91 -3.74 13.33 9.92
C ALA A 91 -2.89 12.15 9.41
N VAL A 92 -3.44 11.29 8.56
CA VAL A 92 -2.70 10.22 7.89
C VAL A 92 -1.78 10.77 6.80
N ILE A 93 -2.26 11.74 6.00
CA ILE A 93 -1.45 12.40 4.97
C ILE A 93 -0.24 13.11 5.58
N ASP A 94 -0.42 13.79 6.73
CA ASP A 94 0.69 14.44 7.44
C ASP A 94 1.77 13.44 7.87
N ARG A 95 1.38 12.23 8.32
CA ARG A 95 2.34 11.15 8.66
C ARG A 95 3.04 10.60 7.42
N LEU A 96 2.33 10.46 6.31
CA LEU A 96 2.93 10.05 5.05
C LEU A 96 3.97 11.06 4.56
N LEU A 97 3.75 12.37 4.75
CA LEU A 97 4.72 13.41 4.41
C LEU A 97 5.99 13.39 5.28
N VAL A 98 5.93 12.83 6.49
CA VAL A 98 7.13 12.59 7.31
C VAL A 98 7.96 11.43 6.75
N ILE A 99 7.31 10.41 6.17
CA ILE A 99 7.99 9.25 5.59
C ILE A 99 8.49 9.55 4.18
N GLN A 100 7.69 10.25 3.39
CA GLN A 100 7.93 10.59 1.97
C GLN A 100 8.08 12.11 1.83
N THR A 101 9.13 12.64 2.45
CA THR A 101 9.41 14.08 2.49
C THR A 101 9.46 14.67 1.08
N GLY A 102 8.73 15.77 0.87
CA GLY A 102 8.73 16.50 -0.41
C GLY A 102 7.88 15.88 -1.52
N ASP A 103 7.07 14.85 -1.23
CA ASP A 103 6.16 14.25 -2.21
C ASP A 103 5.07 15.26 -2.63
N ALA A 104 5.21 15.78 -3.86
CA ALA A 104 4.29 16.76 -4.42
C ALA A 104 2.86 16.22 -4.58
N ALA A 105 2.68 14.91 -4.78
CA ALA A 105 1.34 14.31 -4.86
C ALA A 105 0.67 14.32 -3.48
N LEU A 106 1.39 13.93 -2.43
CA LEU A 106 0.87 14.00 -1.06
C LEU A 106 0.55 15.43 -0.61
N LEU A 107 1.35 16.43 -1.01
CA LEU A 107 1.06 17.83 -0.75
C LEU A 107 -0.25 18.28 -1.42
N ARG A 108 -0.50 17.87 -2.67
CA ARG A 108 -1.79 18.16 -3.35
C ARG A 108 -2.96 17.45 -2.68
N GLU A 109 -2.79 16.19 -2.29
CA GLU A 109 -3.81 15.44 -1.55
C GLU A 109 -4.14 16.10 -0.21
N ARG A 110 -3.13 16.60 0.50
CA ARG A 110 -3.29 17.34 1.76
C ARG A 110 -4.16 18.58 1.57
N SER A 111 -3.86 19.38 0.55
CA SER A 111 -4.65 20.57 0.19
C SER A 111 -6.10 20.21 -0.14
N ALA A 112 -6.32 19.14 -0.91
CA ALA A 112 -7.67 18.68 -1.23
C ALA A 112 -8.44 18.20 0.02
N ALA A 113 -7.78 17.48 0.93
CA ALA A 113 -8.38 17.03 2.19
C ALA A 113 -8.76 18.21 3.09
N LEU A 114 -7.91 19.25 3.18
CA LEU A 114 -8.22 20.48 3.90
C LEU A 114 -9.47 21.16 3.36
N VAL A 115 -9.59 21.34 2.04
CA VAL A 115 -10.79 21.95 1.43
C VAL A 115 -12.05 21.15 1.77
N ARG A 116 -11.99 19.82 1.72
CA ARG A 116 -13.14 18.96 2.05
C ARG A 116 -13.52 19.04 3.53
N LEU A 117 -12.52 19.10 4.43
CA LEU A 117 -12.74 19.28 5.86
C LEU A 117 -13.48 20.60 6.15
N HIS A 118 -13.01 21.72 5.58
CA HIS A 118 -13.65 23.02 5.77
C HIS A 118 -15.11 23.01 5.29
N ARG A 119 -15.39 22.41 4.12
CA ARG A 119 -16.77 22.27 3.62
C ARG A 119 -17.64 21.44 4.55
N THR A 120 -17.12 20.33 5.06
CA THR A 120 -17.87 19.44 5.97
C THR A 120 -18.19 20.12 7.29
N MET A 121 -17.30 20.98 7.80
CA MET A 121 -17.55 21.78 9.00
C MET A 121 -18.59 22.87 8.75
N ALA A 122 -18.54 23.54 7.59
CA ALA A 122 -19.51 24.58 7.24
C ALA A 122 -20.93 24.04 7.05
N SER A 123 -21.10 22.81 6.57
CA SER A 123 -22.42 22.17 6.38
C SER A 123 -23.08 21.63 7.66
N ARG A 124 -22.43 21.75 8.82
CA ARG A 124 -22.97 21.31 10.13
C ARG A 124 -23.54 22.45 10.98
N ASN A 125 -23.48 23.67 10.47
CA ASN A 125 -24.09 24.88 11.04
C ASN A 125 -25.30 25.28 10.18
#